data_AF-A0A4P2QDM8-F1
#
_entry.id   AF-A0A4P2QDM8-F1
#
_cell.length_a   1.000
_cell.length_b   1.000
_cell.length_c   1.000
_cell.angle_alpha   90.00
_cell.angle_beta   90.00
_cell.angle_gamma   90.00
#
_symmetry.space_group_name_H-M   'P 1'
#
loop_
_entity.id
_entity.type
_entity.pdbx_description
1 polymer ?
#
loop_
_entity_poly.entity_id
_entity_poly.type
_entity_poly.pdbx_seq_one_letter_code
_entity_poly.pdbx_strand_id
1 'polypeptide(L)'
;MAEPTWKKLVDQLKDQQHKSPYLDRLRQRLPASGPSDLAGELLREMASALGRSEDKINVALLELELQGKALDELERTSGEDPTERAARVAAFNRQREAAAHALWELRVHREALGFRRNDDLAALYPIPPKRR
;
A
#
# COMPACT_ATOMS: atom_id res chain seq x y z
N MET A 1 22.54 -8.23 5.45
CA MET A 1 23.37 -7.15 4.85
C MET A 1 24.80 -7.39 5.29
N ALA A 2 25.76 -7.34 4.37
CA ALA A 2 27.17 -7.49 4.73
C ALA A 2 27.60 -6.33 5.64
N GLU A 3 28.30 -6.62 6.74
CA GLU A 3 28.83 -5.57 7.59
C GLU A 3 29.80 -4.70 6.80
N PRO A 4 29.75 -3.36 6.97
CA PRO A 4 30.68 -2.47 6.29
C PRO A 4 32.13 -2.82 6.67
N THR A 5 33.00 -2.95 5.67
CA THR A 5 34.40 -3.37 5.84
C THR A 5 35.18 -2.49 6.82
N TRP A 6 34.78 -1.23 6.97
CA TRP A 6 35.39 -0.26 7.89
C TRP A 6 35.02 -0.50 9.37
N LYS A 7 33.93 -1.22 9.67
CA LYS A 7 33.50 -1.49 11.06
C LYS A 7 34.55 -2.32 11.81
N LYS A 8 35.05 -3.39 11.17
CA LYS A 8 36.13 -4.23 11.72
C LYS A 8 37.41 -3.45 12.01
N LEU A 9 37.74 -2.49 11.14
CA LEU A 9 38.89 -1.60 11.33
C LEU A 9 38.70 -0.65 12.52
N VAL A 10 37.49 -0.11 12.70
CA VAL A 10 37.14 0.74 13.84
C VAL A 10 37.23 -0.03 15.17
N ASP A 11 36.77 -1.28 15.19
CA ASP A 11 36.84 -2.15 16.36
C ASP A 11 38.29 -2.52 16.70
N GLN A 12 39.10 -2.89 15.70
CA GLN A 12 40.52 -3.20 15.90
C GLN A 12 41.32 -1.99 16.45
N LEU A 13 41.07 -0.79 15.95
CA LEU A 13 41.75 0.43 16.40
C LEU A 13 41.28 0.88 17.80
N LYS A 14 40.08 0.48 18.22
CA LYS A 14 39.59 0.68 19.58
C LYS A 14 40.39 -0.17 20.57
N ASP A 15 40.63 -1.44 20.25
CA ASP A 15 41.39 -2.35 21.12
C ASP A 15 42.85 -1.88 21.30
N GLN A 16 43.38 -1.16 20.31
CA GLN A 16 44.71 -0.54 20.33
C GLN A 16 44.74 0.85 20.98
N GLN A 17 43.63 1.32 21.55
CA GLN A 17 43.47 2.65 22.19
C GLN A 17 43.91 3.83 21.29
N HIS A 18 43.79 3.69 19.98
CA HIS A 18 44.19 4.73 19.04
C HIS A 18 43.25 5.95 19.11
N LYS A 19 43.82 7.16 19.20
CA LYS A 19 43.07 8.42 19.27
C LYS A 19 43.17 9.16 17.95
N SER A 20 42.05 9.34 17.26
CA SER A 20 41.99 10.07 16.00
C SER A 20 40.61 10.70 15.81
N PRO A 21 40.52 11.97 15.39
CA PRO A 21 39.24 12.65 15.16
C PRO A 21 38.41 11.97 14.05
N TYR A 22 39.04 11.23 13.13
CA TYR A 22 38.32 10.48 12.09
C TYR A 22 37.67 9.20 12.63
N LEU A 23 38.31 8.56 13.60
CA LEU A 23 37.78 7.39 14.30
C LEU A 23 36.55 7.78 15.12
N ASP A 24 36.57 8.94 15.76
CA ASP A 24 35.45 9.46 16.53
C ASP A 24 34.24 9.80 15.65
N ARG A 25 34.47 10.34 14.44
CA ARG A 25 33.39 10.54 13.45
C ARG A 25 32.76 9.21 12.99
N LEU A 26 33.57 8.17 12.78
CA LEU A 26 33.04 6.85 12.40
C LEU A 26 32.27 6.20 13.56
N ARG A 27 32.70 6.39 14.80
CA ARG A 27 32.00 5.94 16.01
C ARG A 27 30.65 6.64 16.19
N GLN A 28 30.57 7.94 15.93
CA GLN A 28 29.30 8.68 15.96
C GLN A 28 28.30 8.19 14.90
N ARG A 29 28.78 7.58 13.81
CA ARG A 29 27.93 6.96 12.78
C ARG A 29 27.47 5.55 13.13
N LEU A 30 28.08 4.91 14.13
CA LEU A 30 27.57 3.65 14.69
C LEU A 30 26.43 4.02 15.65
N PRO A 31 25.19 3.56 15.41
CA PRO A 31 24.09 3.87 16.30
C PRO A 31 24.39 3.31 17.71
N ALA A 32 24.43 4.20 18.70
CA ALA A 32 24.39 3.85 20.11
C ALA A 32 22.93 3.48 20.45
N SER A 33 22.71 2.26 20.95
CA SER A 33 21.40 1.61 21.16
C SER A 33 20.78 1.00 19.89
N GLY A 34 20.33 -0.24 20.02
CA GLY A 34 20.10 -1.17 18.93
C GLY A 34 18.98 -0.77 17.95
N PRO A 35 19.16 -0.98 16.63
CA PRO A 35 18.17 -0.66 15.60
C PRO A 35 16.92 -1.56 15.60
N SER A 36 16.69 -2.40 16.62
CA SER A 36 15.65 -3.43 16.55
C SER A 36 14.24 -2.91 16.89
N ASP A 37 14.09 -1.91 17.77
CA ASP A 37 12.76 -1.48 18.20
C ASP A 37 12.14 -0.46 17.23
N LEU A 38 12.87 0.62 16.92
CA LEU A 38 12.41 1.64 15.97
C LEU A 38 12.22 1.09 14.55
N ALA A 39 13.14 0.26 14.05
CA ALA A 39 12.96 -0.35 12.73
C ALA A 39 11.76 -1.30 12.71
N GLY A 40 11.52 -2.00 13.82
CA GLY A 40 10.33 -2.85 14.00
C GLY A 40 9.04 -2.04 14.02
N GLU A 41 9.01 -0.91 14.72
CA GLU A 41 7.88 0.03 14.72
C GLU A 41 7.61 0.60 13.32
N LEU A 42 8.64 1.07 12.62
CA LEU A 42 8.51 1.59 11.26
C LEU A 42 7.97 0.52 10.31
N LEU A 43 8.47 -0.72 10.38
CA LEU A 43 7.97 -1.82 9.55
C LEU A 43 6.51 -2.15 9.86
N ARG A 44 6.10 -2.14 11.14
CA ARG A 44 4.70 -2.34 11.53
C ARG A 44 3.81 -1.24 10.98
N GLU A 45 4.20 0.02 11.10
CA GLU A 45 3.42 1.15 10.58
C GLU A 45 3.31 1.12 9.05
N MET A 46 4.40 0.81 8.34
CA MET A 46 4.38 0.64 6.88
C MET A 46 3.44 -0.50 6.47
N ALA A 47 3.49 -1.64 7.16
CA ALA A 47 2.59 -2.76 6.91
C ALA A 47 1.12 -2.40 7.19
N SER A 48 0.83 -1.71 8.29
CA SER A 48 -0.51 -1.25 8.63
C SER A 48 -1.04 -0.20 7.63
N ALA A 49 -0.19 0.72 7.15
CA ALA A 49 -0.58 1.70 6.15
C ALA A 49 -0.89 1.06 4.79
N LEU A 50 -0.10 0.05 4.39
CA LEU A 50 -0.38 -0.75 3.21
C LEU A 50 -1.69 -1.53 3.36
N GLY A 51 -1.91 -2.18 4.51
CA GLY A 51 -3.15 -2.90 4.81
C GLY A 51 -4.39 -2.00 4.74
N ARG A 52 -4.33 -0.79 5.31
CA ARG A 52 -5.41 0.20 5.17
C ARG A 52 -5.69 0.60 3.72
N SER A 53 -4.65 0.63 2.88
CA SER A 53 -4.82 0.93 1.43
C SER A 53 -5.49 -0.23 0.70
N GLU A 54 -5.20 -1.47 1.10
CA GLU A 54 -5.91 -2.66 0.63
C GLU A 54 -7.37 -2.69 1.11
N ASP A 55 -7.64 -2.33 2.37
CA ASP A 55 -9.01 -2.28 2.89
C ASP A 55 -9.88 -1.30 2.09
N LYS A 56 -9.33 -0.15 1.67
CA LYS A 56 -10.04 0.82 0.83
C LYS A 56 -10.54 0.21 -0.47
N ILE A 57 -9.72 -0.57 -1.17
CA ILE A 57 -10.16 -1.21 -2.42
C ILE A 57 -11.19 -2.30 -2.15
N ASN A 58 -11.02 -3.09 -1.10
CA ASN A 58 -12.00 -4.11 -0.71
C ASN A 58 -13.37 -3.52 -0.43
N VAL A 59 -13.43 -2.40 0.32
CA VAL A 59 -14.67 -1.66 0.57
C VAL A 59 -15.26 -1.12 -0.72
N ALA A 60 -14.45 -0.47 -1.57
CA ALA A 60 -14.94 0.11 -2.81
C ALA A 60 -15.52 -0.94 -3.77
N LEU A 61 -14.89 -2.13 -3.85
CA LEU A 61 -15.38 -3.25 -4.64
C LEU A 61 -16.65 -3.87 -4.06
N LEU A 62 -16.75 -4.00 -2.74
CA LEU A 62 -17.98 -4.49 -2.07
C LEU A 62 -19.16 -3.55 -2.36
N GLU A 63 -18.96 -2.25 -2.20
CA GLU A 63 -19.98 -1.25 -2.52
C GLU A 63 -20.40 -1.30 -4.01
N LEU A 64 -19.43 -1.52 -4.91
CA LEU A 64 -19.70 -1.69 -6.34
C LEU A 64 -20.52 -2.94 -6.63
N GLU A 65 -20.21 -4.06 -5.96
CA GLU A 65 -20.96 -5.31 -6.06
C GLU A 65 -22.41 -5.13 -5.59
N LEU A 66 -22.62 -4.45 -4.47
CA LEU A 66 -23.95 -4.15 -3.93
C LEU A 66 -24.76 -3.28 -4.89
N GLN A 67 -24.14 -2.25 -5.49
CA GLN A 67 -24.80 -1.43 -6.50
C GLN A 67 -25.12 -2.21 -7.78
N GLY A 68 -24.22 -3.11 -8.19
CA GLY A 68 -24.45 -4.00 -9.33
C GLY A 68 -25.65 -4.93 -9.10
N LYS A 69 -25.72 -5.56 -7.93
CA LYS A 69 -26.86 -6.41 -7.52
C LYS A 69 -28.17 -5.65 -7.50
N ALA A 70 -28.19 -4.44 -6.93
CA ALA A 70 -29.39 -3.61 -6.89
C ALA A 70 -29.88 -3.22 -8.30
N LEU A 71 -28.96 -2.96 -9.22
CA LEU A 71 -29.32 -2.68 -10.61
C LEU A 71 -29.83 -3.94 -11.33
N ASP A 72 -29.18 -5.08 -11.12
CA ASP A 72 -29.63 -6.36 -11.70
C ASP A 72 -31.02 -6.77 -11.19
N GLU A 73 -31.36 -6.42 -9.94
CA GLU A 73 -32.68 -6.64 -9.37
C GLU A 73 -33.73 -5.70 -9.98
N LEU A 74 -33.38 -4.41 -10.12
CA LEU A 74 -34.23 -3.42 -10.77
C LEU A 74 -34.59 -3.86 -12.21
N GLU A 75 -33.60 -4.30 -12.99
CA GLU A 75 -33.79 -4.75 -14.38
C GLU A 75 -34.70 -5.99 -14.48
N ARG A 76 -34.81 -6.81 -13.43
CA ARG A 76 -35.70 -8.00 -13.39
C ARG A 76 -37.14 -7.64 -13.06
N THR A 77 -37.37 -6.61 -12.26
CA THR A 77 -38.71 -6.11 -11.92
C THR A 77 -39.27 -5.29 -13.09
N SER A 78 -40.21 -5.87 -13.84
CA SER A 78 -40.89 -5.18 -14.94
C SER A 78 -41.69 -3.96 -14.43
N GLY A 79 -41.35 -2.76 -14.89
CA GLY A 79 -42.01 -1.50 -14.51
C GLY A 79 -41.08 -0.32 -14.20
N GLU A 80 -39.81 -0.39 -14.60
CA GLU A 80 -38.79 0.62 -14.24
C GLU A 80 -39.12 2.05 -14.72
N ASP A 81 -38.97 3.01 -13.81
CA ASP A 81 -38.80 4.41 -14.16
C ASP A 81 -37.41 4.59 -14.82
N PRO A 82 -37.34 5.03 -16.09
CA PRO A 82 -36.08 5.28 -16.78
C PRO A 82 -35.15 6.23 -16.01
N THR A 83 -35.72 7.14 -15.22
CA THR A 83 -34.97 8.10 -14.40
C THR A 83 -34.26 7.41 -13.24
N GLU A 84 -34.95 6.49 -12.55
CA GLU A 84 -34.36 5.72 -11.46
C GLU A 84 -33.23 4.82 -11.99
N ARG A 85 -33.47 4.13 -13.11
CA ARG A 85 -32.45 3.30 -13.76
C ARG A 85 -31.20 4.13 -14.11
N ALA A 86 -31.38 5.29 -14.74
CA ALA A 86 -30.28 6.17 -15.09
C ALA A 86 -29.49 6.65 -13.85
N ALA A 87 -30.18 6.97 -12.75
CA ALA A 87 -29.53 7.38 -11.51
C ALA A 87 -28.71 6.24 -10.88
N ARG A 88 -29.22 5.00 -10.92
CA ARG A 88 -28.52 3.79 -10.42
C ARG A 88 -27.30 3.43 -11.28
N VAL A 89 -27.43 3.51 -12.60
CA VAL A 89 -26.29 3.34 -13.53
C VAL A 89 -25.22 4.39 -13.26
N ALA A 90 -25.61 5.65 -13.05
CA ALA A 90 -24.66 6.71 -12.72
C ALA A 90 -23.96 6.46 -11.38
N ALA A 91 -24.68 5.98 -10.36
CA ALA A 91 -24.09 5.59 -9.08
C ALA A 91 -23.08 4.46 -9.24
N PHE A 92 -23.45 3.38 -9.95
CA PHE A 92 -22.57 2.25 -10.26
C PHE A 92 -21.27 2.71 -10.94
N ASN A 93 -21.40 3.56 -11.95
CA ASN A 93 -20.24 4.05 -12.70
C ASN A 93 -19.33 4.97 -11.85
N ARG A 94 -19.90 5.78 -10.94
CA ARG A 94 -19.10 6.56 -9.96
C ARG A 94 -18.35 5.64 -9.00
N GLN A 95 -19.02 4.61 -8.48
CA GLN A 95 -18.40 3.66 -7.56
C GLN A 95 -17.28 2.86 -8.25
N ARG A 96 -17.47 2.53 -9.53
CA ARG A 96 -16.44 1.90 -10.35
C ARG A 96 -15.19 2.79 -10.47
N GLU A 97 -15.37 4.10 -10.63
CA GLU A 97 -14.26 5.06 -10.68
C GLU A 97 -13.56 5.18 -9.32
N ALA A 98 -14.32 5.14 -8.21
CA ALA A 98 -13.74 5.08 -6.86
C ALA A 98 -12.90 3.81 -6.64
N ALA A 99 -13.39 2.64 -7.06
CA ALA A 99 -12.63 1.39 -6.99
C ALA A 99 -11.34 1.42 -7.84
N ALA A 100 -11.40 2.02 -9.03
CA ALA A 100 -10.23 2.20 -9.88
C ALA A 100 -9.19 3.15 -9.25
N HIS A 101 -9.66 4.21 -8.60
CA HIS A 101 -8.79 5.13 -7.87
C HIS A 101 -8.13 4.44 -6.66
N ALA A 102 -8.89 3.67 -5.87
CA ALA A 102 -8.35 2.91 -4.74
C ALA A 102 -7.29 1.87 -5.18
N LEU A 103 -7.50 1.21 -6.33
CA LEU A 103 -6.51 0.30 -6.93
C LEU A 103 -5.22 1.02 -7.31
N TRP A 104 -5.35 2.22 -7.88
CA TRP A 104 -4.20 3.07 -8.18
C TRP A 104 -3.46 3.51 -6.91
N GLU A 105 -4.18 3.92 -5.86
CA GLU A 105 -3.56 4.25 -4.55
C GLU A 105 -2.76 3.06 -3.99
N LEU A 106 -3.33 1.85 -3.99
CA LEU A 106 -2.65 0.65 -3.53
C LEU A 106 -1.37 0.37 -4.34
N ARG A 107 -1.44 0.51 -5.67
CA ARG A 107 -0.27 0.36 -6.54
C ARG A 107 0.82 1.38 -6.20
N VAL A 108 0.46 2.66 -6.07
CA VAL A 108 1.42 3.71 -5.70
C VAL A 108 2.05 3.45 -4.33
N HIS A 109 1.26 3.01 -3.36
CA HIS A 109 1.77 2.68 -2.02
C HIS A 109 2.76 1.50 -2.07
N ARG A 110 2.46 0.45 -2.85
CA ARG A 110 3.38 -0.66 -3.11
C ARG A 110 4.68 -0.18 -3.78
N GLU A 111 4.58 0.65 -4.81
CA GLU A 111 5.77 1.20 -5.49
C GLU A 111 6.64 2.04 -4.54
N ALA A 112 6.03 2.85 -3.67
CA ALA A 112 6.73 3.64 -2.65
C ALA A 112 7.48 2.77 -1.62
N LEU A 113 6.96 1.58 -1.32
CA LEU A 113 7.59 0.58 -0.46
C LEU A 113 8.62 -0.30 -1.21
N GLY A 114 8.82 -0.09 -2.51
CA GLY A 114 9.82 -0.79 -3.33
C GLY A 114 9.33 -2.04 -4.05
N PHE A 115 8.03 -2.33 -4.06
CA PHE A 115 7.47 -3.44 -4.85
C PHE A 115 7.52 -3.10 -6.34
N ARG A 116 8.21 -3.94 -7.13
CA ARG A 116 8.43 -3.71 -8.58
C ARG A 116 7.44 -4.41 -9.50
N ARG A 117 6.70 -5.40 -8.98
CA ARG A 117 5.71 -6.19 -9.73
C ARG A 117 4.33 -5.91 -9.14
N ASN A 118 3.45 -5.37 -9.98
CA ASN A 118 2.08 -5.01 -9.62
C ASN A 118 1.06 -5.54 -10.63
N ASP A 119 1.49 -6.41 -11.55
CA ASP A 119 0.66 -6.96 -12.63
C ASP A 119 -0.41 -7.92 -12.08
N ASP A 120 -0.17 -8.47 -10.89
CA ASP A 120 -1.07 -9.31 -10.12
C ASP A 120 -2.31 -8.57 -9.61
N LEU A 121 -2.21 -7.25 -9.40
CA LEU A 121 -3.29 -6.46 -8.80
C LEU A 121 -4.59 -6.51 -9.63
N ALA A 122 -4.48 -6.56 -10.96
CA ALA A 122 -5.65 -6.64 -11.83
C ALA A 122 -6.40 -7.98 -11.70
N ALA A 123 -5.68 -9.05 -11.35
CA ALA A 123 -6.27 -10.37 -11.12
C ALA A 123 -6.85 -10.49 -9.70
N LEU A 124 -6.21 -9.88 -8.70
CA LEU A 124 -6.66 -9.88 -7.31
C LEU A 124 -7.89 -8.98 -7.10
N TYR A 125 -7.96 -7.86 -7.80
CA TYR A 125 -9.00 -6.85 -7.63
C TYR A 125 -9.70 -6.53 -8.96
N PRO A 126 -10.49 -7.47 -9.51
CA PRO A 126 -11.15 -7.28 -10.79
C PRO A 126 -12.26 -6.22 -10.70
N ILE A 127 -12.13 -5.15 -11.48
CA ILE A 127 -13.14 -4.09 -11.57
C ILE A 127 -14.07 -4.37 -12.76
N PRO A 128 -15.39 -4.57 -12.56
CA PRO A 128 -16.33 -4.86 -13.63
C PRO A 128 -16.43 -3.72 -14.66
N PRO A 129 -16.90 -4.00 -15.89
CA PRO A 129 -17.05 -2.97 -16.93
C PRO A 129 -18.10 -1.91 -16.57
N LYS A 130 -18.06 -0.74 -17.23
CA LYS A 130 -19.08 0.30 -17.08
C LYS A 130 -20.44 -0.23 -17.55
N ARG A 131 -21.51 0.15 -16.85
CA ARG A 131 -22.90 -0.17 -17.22
C ARG A 131 -23.55 0.98 -17.98
N ARG A 132 -24.53 0.67 -18.83
CA ARG A 132 -25.28 1.60 -19.70
C ARG A 132 -26.77 1.60 -19.38
#